data_AF-A0A4Q0AG91-F1
#
_entry.id   AF-A0A4Q0AG91-F1
#
_cell.length_a   1.000
_cell.length_b   1.000
_cell.length_c   1.000
_cell.angle_alpha   90.00
_cell.angle_beta   90.00
_cell.angle_gamma   90.00
#
_symmetry.space_group_name_H-M   'P 1'
#
loop_
_entity.id
_entity.type
_entity.pdbx_description
1 polymer ?
#
loop_
_entity_poly.entity_id
_entity_poly.type
_entity_poly.pdbx_seq_one_letter_code
_entity_poly.pdbx_strand_id
1 'polypeptide(L)'
;MSRLAPRLKLWLTGLAALAALGLAAPAPVYAHTGTPCPAPNVLLLPAWYNNLTIQPNCNQPDLHKLEDIWVIVLNVIEMLMKALGYLSAGFIVWGGFRYMKSQGDPNMVAGAKNTIFNAAIGLVIAIGSVAMVRFVVGLIK
;
A
#
# COMPACT_ATOMS: atom_id res chain seq x y z
N MET A 1 -27.17 -1.73 30.85
CA MET A 1 -26.53 -1.39 29.55
C MET A 1 -25.01 -1.70 29.50
N SER A 2 -24.49 -2.65 30.27
CA SER A 2 -23.02 -2.88 30.44
C SER A 2 -22.47 -4.16 29.79
N ARG A 3 -23.28 -4.94 29.06
CA ARG A 3 -22.86 -6.25 28.50
C ARG A 3 -22.41 -6.24 27.03
N LEU A 4 -22.42 -5.09 26.37
CA LEU A 4 -21.98 -4.94 24.96
C LEU A 4 -20.48 -4.62 24.82
N ALA A 5 -19.87 -4.03 25.85
CA ALA A 5 -18.45 -3.68 25.86
C ALA A 5 -17.46 -4.85 25.71
N PRO A 6 -17.67 -6.06 26.30
CA PRO A 6 -16.64 -7.11 26.25
C PRO A 6 -16.54 -7.76 24.86
N ARG A 7 -17.65 -7.93 24.14
CA ARG A 7 -17.64 -8.54 22.79
C ARG A 7 -17.03 -7.63 21.73
N LEU A 8 -17.24 -6.32 21.85
CA LEU A 8 -16.64 -5.33 20.96
C LEU A 8 -15.14 -5.19 21.18
N LYS A 9 -14.70 -5.24 22.45
CA LYS A 9 -13.27 -5.18 22.82
C LYS A 9 -12.51 -6.43 22.38
N LEU A 10 -13.15 -7.61 22.44
CA LEU A 10 -12.58 -8.86 21.91
C LEU A 10 -12.41 -8.80 20.38
N TRP A 11 -13.38 -8.21 19.66
CA TRP A 11 -13.29 -8.02 18.21
C TRP A 11 -12.22 -7.01 17.81
N LEU A 12 -12.10 -5.88 18.53
CA LEU A 12 -11.08 -4.85 18.28
C LEU A 12 -9.65 -5.37 18.51
N THR A 13 -9.44 -6.17 19.56
CA THR A 13 -8.13 -6.76 19.85
C THR A 13 -7.79 -7.90 18.88
N GLY A 14 -8.78 -8.68 18.43
CA GLY A 14 -8.59 -9.69 17.38
C GLY A 14 -8.20 -9.09 16.01
N LEU A 15 -8.83 -7.97 15.63
CA LEU A 15 -8.50 -7.23 14.40
C LEU A 15 -7.10 -6.60 14.47
N ALA A 16 -6.69 -6.12 15.65
CA ALA A 16 -5.34 -5.60 15.87
C ALA A 16 -4.26 -6.70 15.82
N ALA A 17 -4.55 -7.90 16.32
CA ALA A 17 -3.63 -9.04 16.27
C ALA A 17 -3.41 -9.56 14.83
N LEU A 18 -4.45 -9.56 14.00
CA LEU A 18 -4.35 -9.87 12.57
C LEU A 18 -3.54 -8.82 11.78
N ALA A 19 -3.58 -7.56 12.20
CA ALA A 19 -2.73 -6.51 11.62
C ALA A 19 -1.24 -6.69 11.99
N ALA A 20 -0.94 -7.16 13.20
CA ALA A 20 0.44 -7.40 13.64
C ALA A 20 1.11 -8.60 12.94
N LEU A 21 0.35 -9.65 12.61
CA LEU A 21 0.89 -10.81 11.87
C LEU A 21 1.19 -10.49 10.40
N GLY A 22 0.60 -9.45 9.82
CA GLY A 22 0.85 -9.04 8.43
C GLY A 22 2.17 -8.29 8.21
N LEU A 23 2.76 -7.71 9.27
CA LEU A 23 3.94 -6.86 9.16
C LEU A 23 5.28 -7.61 9.15
N ALA A 24 5.28 -8.94 9.36
CA ALA A 24 6.50 -9.74 9.42
C ALA A 24 6.86 -10.47 8.13
N ALA A 25 6.07 -10.32 7.05
CA ALA A 25 6.46 -10.88 5.76
C ALA A 25 7.52 -9.98 5.13
N PRO A 26 8.77 -10.44 4.94
CA PRO A 26 9.76 -9.64 4.22
C PRO A 26 9.18 -9.29 2.85
N ALA A 27 9.29 -8.02 2.48
CA ALA A 27 9.02 -7.60 1.11
C ALA A 27 9.99 -8.38 0.21
N PRO A 28 9.53 -9.06 -0.84
CA PRO A 28 10.43 -9.69 -1.79
C PRO A 28 11.26 -8.59 -2.46
N VAL A 29 12.53 -8.46 -2.07
CA VAL A 29 13.49 -7.63 -2.80
C VAL A 29 13.96 -8.46 -3.97
N TYR A 30 13.50 -8.12 -5.16
CA TYR A 30 13.98 -8.73 -6.39
C TYR A 30 15.41 -8.24 -6.65
N ALA A 31 16.36 -9.19 -6.66
CA ALA A 31 17.75 -8.94 -6.99
C ALA A 31 17.96 -9.14 -8.50
N HIS A 32 18.57 -8.16 -9.16
CA HIS A 32 18.88 -8.18 -10.60
C HIS A 32 20.40 -8.29 -10.79
N THR A 33 20.84 -9.31 -11.51
CA THR A 33 22.25 -9.58 -11.85
C THR A 33 22.62 -8.85 -13.15
N GLY A 34 22.64 -7.53 -13.10
CA GLY A 34 23.12 -6.65 -14.18
C GLY A 34 23.76 -5.39 -13.61
N THR A 35 24.80 -4.87 -14.24
CA THR A 35 25.46 -3.61 -13.83
C THR A 35 24.42 -2.50 -13.70
N PRO A 36 24.26 -1.87 -12.51
CA PRO A 36 23.17 -0.94 -12.28
C PRO A 36 23.31 0.33 -13.12
N CYS A 37 22.37 0.56 -14.03
CA CYS A 37 22.16 1.89 -14.61
C CYS A 37 21.64 2.83 -13.51
N PRO A 38 22.11 4.09 -13.44
CA PRO A 38 21.59 5.05 -12.49
C PRO A 38 20.14 5.39 -12.87
N ALA A 39 19.16 4.72 -12.28
CA ALA A 39 17.76 5.10 -12.39
C ALA A 39 17.55 6.35 -11.51
N PRO A 40 17.25 7.52 -12.10
CA PRO A 40 16.94 8.70 -11.30
C PRO A 40 15.59 8.46 -10.61
N ASN A 41 15.60 8.32 -9.30
CA ASN A 41 14.39 8.35 -8.49
C ASN A 41 13.81 9.78 -8.55
N VAL A 42 12.89 10.01 -9.47
CA VAL A 42 12.17 11.28 -9.56
C VAL A 42 11.17 11.28 -8.40
N LEU A 43 11.49 11.98 -7.31
CA LEU A 43 10.63 12.16 -6.12
C LEU A 43 10.37 10.90 -5.26
N LEU A 44 11.40 10.09 -4.97
CA LEU A 44 11.31 8.82 -4.21
C LEU A 44 10.54 7.67 -4.90
N LEU A 45 9.98 7.88 -6.09
CA LEU A 45 9.34 6.80 -6.83
C LEU A 45 10.40 5.99 -7.58
N PRO A 46 10.53 4.67 -7.31
CA PRO A 46 11.36 3.81 -8.15
C PRO A 46 10.80 3.84 -9.58
N ALA A 47 11.65 3.83 -10.60
CA ALA A 47 11.17 3.79 -11.97
C ALA A 47 10.49 2.45 -12.28
N TRP A 48 9.48 2.45 -13.16
CA TRP A 48 8.73 1.25 -13.59
C TRP A 48 9.60 0.17 -14.24
N TYR A 49 10.77 0.53 -14.76
CA TYR A 49 11.73 -0.37 -15.39
C TYR A 49 12.81 -0.91 -14.42
N ASN A 50 12.74 -0.57 -13.13
CA ASN A 50 13.66 -1.12 -12.14
C ASN A 50 13.58 -2.66 -12.10
N ASN A 51 14.72 -3.32 -11.85
CA ASN A 51 14.85 -4.78 -11.81
C ASN A 51 14.75 -5.52 -13.16
N LEU A 52 14.79 -4.81 -14.29
CA LEU A 52 15.01 -5.40 -15.61
C LEU A 52 16.51 -5.56 -15.90
N THR A 53 16.91 -6.58 -16.67
CA THR A 53 18.29 -6.70 -17.17
C THR A 53 18.52 -5.67 -18.27
N ILE A 54 19.20 -4.58 -17.94
CA ILE A 54 19.52 -3.52 -18.89
C ILE A 54 20.89 -3.84 -19.51
N GLN A 55 20.99 -3.68 -20.83
CA GLN A 55 22.26 -3.81 -21.58
C GLN A 55 23.31 -2.80 -21.03
N PRO A 56 24.63 -3.06 -21.15
CA PRO A 56 25.67 -2.25 -20.49
C PRO A 56 25.76 -0.79 -20.97
N ASN A 57 24.95 -0.38 -21.94
CA ASN A 57 24.86 0.97 -22.51
C ASN A 57 23.57 1.75 -22.13
N CYS A 58 22.72 1.24 -21.24
CA CYS A 58 21.52 1.92 -20.69
C CYS A 58 20.53 2.52 -21.72
N ASN A 59 20.59 2.12 -22.98
CA ASN A 59 19.80 2.73 -24.07
C ASN A 59 18.45 2.05 -24.31
N GLN A 60 18.29 0.77 -23.94
CA GLN A 60 17.01 0.08 -24.10
C GLN A 60 16.86 -1.08 -23.10
N PRO A 61 15.67 -1.27 -22.51
CA PRO A 61 15.33 -2.49 -21.79
C PRO A 61 15.11 -3.65 -22.78
N ASP A 62 15.82 -4.77 -22.60
CA ASP A 62 15.57 -6.00 -23.36
C ASP A 62 14.39 -6.76 -22.75
N LEU A 63 13.35 -7.00 -23.56
CA LEU A 63 12.10 -7.66 -23.16
C LEU A 63 11.96 -8.98 -23.95
N HIS A 64 12.50 -10.07 -23.41
CA HIS A 64 12.57 -11.35 -24.14
C HIS A 64 11.79 -12.48 -23.47
N LYS A 65 11.36 -12.35 -22.21
CA LYS A 65 10.66 -13.41 -21.47
C LYS A 65 9.31 -12.93 -20.92
N LEU A 66 8.35 -13.86 -20.80
CA LEU A 66 7.09 -13.60 -20.08
C LEU A 66 7.31 -13.25 -18.61
N GLU A 67 8.44 -13.67 -18.04
CA GLU A 67 8.84 -13.36 -16.66
C GLU A 67 9.12 -11.86 -16.48
N ASP A 68 9.65 -11.19 -17.51
CA ASP A 68 9.95 -9.75 -17.47
C ASP A 68 8.65 -8.92 -17.35
N ILE A 69 7.57 -9.40 -17.98
CA ILE A 69 6.23 -8.77 -17.88
C ILE A 69 5.73 -8.80 -16.44
N TRP A 70 5.88 -9.93 -15.75
CA TRP A 70 5.47 -10.06 -14.35
C TRP A 70 6.29 -9.14 -13.43
N VAL A 71 7.59 -8.98 -13.67
CA VAL A 71 8.46 -8.07 -12.91
C VAL A 71 8.03 -6.61 -13.08
N ILE A 72 7.69 -6.19 -14.31
CA ILE A 72 7.19 -4.83 -14.58
C ILE A 72 5.91 -4.57 -13.79
N VAL A 73 4.96 -5.52 -13.81
CA VAL A 73 3.68 -5.39 -13.09
C VAL A 73 3.92 -5.26 -11.58
N LEU A 74 4.79 -6.11 -11.00
CA LEU A 74 5.11 -6.07 -9.58
C LEU A 74 5.73 -4.73 -9.17
N ASN A 75 6.67 -4.22 -9.95
CA ASN A 75 7.34 -2.95 -9.68
C ASN A 75 6.40 -1.73 -9.84
N VAL A 76 5.45 -1.78 -10.78
CA VAL A 76 4.37 -0.78 -10.89
C VAL A 76 3.47 -0.79 -9.66
N ILE A 77 3.11 -1.98 -9.15
CA ILE A 77 2.32 -2.10 -7.91
C ILE A 77 3.09 -1.51 -6.72
N GLU A 78 4.41 -1.71 -6.62
CA GLU A 78 5.22 -1.12 -5.56
C GLU A 78 5.23 0.42 -5.59
N MET A 79 5.31 1.02 -6.80
CA MET A 79 5.15 2.47 -6.96
C MET A 79 3.77 2.93 -6.48
N LEU A 80 2.71 2.21 -6.86
CA LEU A 80 1.34 2.54 -6.42
C LEU A 80 1.19 2.42 -4.90
N MET A 81 1.75 1.39 -4.27
CA MET A 81 1.72 1.22 -2.81
C MET A 81 2.38 2.40 -2.09
N LYS A 82 3.54 2.89 -2.58
CA LYS A 82 4.20 4.08 -2.02
C LYS A 82 3.33 5.33 -2.22
N ALA A 83 2.77 5.51 -3.42
CA ALA A 83 1.87 6.63 -3.70
C ALA A 83 0.63 6.61 -2.81
N LEU A 84 0.01 5.44 -2.60
CA LEU A 84 -1.14 5.24 -1.72
C LEU A 84 -0.82 5.57 -0.26
N GLY A 85 0.39 5.24 0.22
CA GLY A 85 0.85 5.64 1.55
C GLY A 85 0.84 7.15 1.75
N TYR A 86 1.42 7.89 0.80
CA TYR A 86 1.39 9.36 0.82
C TYR A 86 -0.01 9.94 0.66
N LEU A 87 -0.81 9.38 -0.24
CA LEU A 87 -2.18 9.82 -0.49
C LEU A 87 -3.07 9.63 0.75
N SER A 88 -2.94 8.48 1.42
CA SER A 88 -3.66 8.17 2.65
C SER A 88 -3.32 9.14 3.78
N ALA A 89 -2.03 9.42 3.98
CA ALA A 89 -1.59 10.43 4.95
C ALA A 89 -2.18 11.82 4.64
N GLY A 90 -2.21 12.22 3.37
CA GLY A 90 -2.82 13.48 2.92
C GLY A 90 -4.32 13.56 3.22
N PHE A 91 -5.08 12.50 2.94
CA PHE A 91 -6.51 12.47 3.22
C PHE A 91 -6.84 12.51 4.72
N ILE A 92 -6.04 11.86 5.57
CA ILE A 92 -6.20 11.92 7.03
C ILE A 92 -6.02 13.36 7.53
N VAL A 93 -4.97 14.05 7.07
CA VAL A 93 -4.71 15.44 7.45
C VAL A 93 -5.86 16.35 6.99
N TRP A 94 -6.31 16.22 5.74
CA TRP A 94 -7.40 17.04 5.21
C TRP A 94 -8.74 16.79 5.93
N GLY A 95 -9.07 15.53 6.23
CA GLY A 95 -10.26 15.16 7.02
C GLY A 95 -10.19 15.67 8.45
N GLY A 96 -9.00 15.64 9.07
CA GLY A 96 -8.76 16.16 10.42
C GLY A 96 -8.93 17.69 10.50
N PHE A 97 -8.39 18.43 9.55
CA PHE A 97 -8.60 19.88 9.48
C PHE A 97 -10.07 20.25 9.31
N ARG A 98 -10.82 19.50 8.50
CA ARG A 98 -12.25 19.70 8.33
C ARG A 98 -13.03 19.42 9.62
N TYR A 99 -12.63 18.40 10.39
CA TYR A 99 -13.21 18.10 11.70
C TYR A 99 -13.00 19.25 12.69
N MET A 100 -11.76 19.76 12.80
CA MET A 100 -11.43 20.86 13.72
C MET A 100 -12.15 22.17 13.39
N LYS A 101 -12.33 22.48 12.09
CA LYS A 101 -13.01 23.71 11.63
C LYS A 101 -14.53 23.67 11.78
N SER A 102 -15.14 22.54 12.15
CA SER A 102 -16.59 22.38 12.06
C SER A 102 -17.41 23.13 13.13
N GLN A 103 -16.79 23.86 14.06
CA GLN A 103 -17.42 24.77 15.05
C GLN A 103 -18.65 24.23 15.81
N GLY A 104 -18.89 22.90 15.81
CA GLY A 104 -20.05 22.28 16.46
C GLY A 104 -21.27 22.04 15.56
N ASP A 105 -21.20 22.34 14.25
CA ASP A 105 -22.29 21.96 13.32
C ASP A 105 -22.29 20.43 13.10
N PRO A 106 -23.36 19.72 13.47
CA PRO A 106 -23.42 18.26 13.40
C PRO A 106 -23.30 17.72 11.97
N ASN A 107 -23.72 18.46 10.95
CA ASN A 107 -23.61 18.02 9.56
C ASN A 107 -22.16 18.05 9.07
N MET A 108 -21.42 19.09 9.43
CA MET A 108 -20.01 19.25 9.05
C MET A 108 -19.13 18.22 9.80
N VAL A 109 -19.45 17.96 11.07
CA VAL A 109 -18.79 16.93 11.88
C VAL A 109 -19.07 15.52 11.33
N ALA A 110 -20.32 15.22 10.93
CA ALA A 110 -20.66 13.93 10.33
C ALA A 110 -19.95 13.72 8.98
N GLY A 111 -19.91 14.75 8.14
CA GLY A 111 -19.18 14.72 6.87
C GLY A 111 -17.68 14.44 7.06
N ALA A 112 -17.03 15.13 8.01
CA ALA A 112 -15.61 14.92 8.31
C ALA A 112 -15.33 13.50 8.82
N LYS A 113 -16.19 12.95 9.70
CA LYS A 113 -16.08 11.56 10.17
C LYS A 113 -16.19 10.57 9.03
N ASN A 114 -17.16 10.74 8.13
CA ASN A 114 -17.34 9.85 6.98
C ASN A 114 -16.12 9.88 6.05
N THR A 115 -15.50 11.04 5.84
CA THR A 115 -14.25 11.14 5.05
C THR A 115 -13.12 10.33 5.70
N ILE A 116 -12.94 10.44 7.02
CA ILE A 116 -11.90 9.69 7.75
C ILE A 116 -12.19 8.19 7.70
N PHE A 117 -13.45 7.77 7.90
CA PHE A 117 -13.83 6.36 7.80
C PHE A 117 -13.58 5.78 6.41
N ASN A 118 -13.94 6.51 5.34
CA ASN A 118 -13.71 6.07 3.97
C ASN A 118 -12.22 5.96 3.65
N ALA A 119 -11.40 6.91 4.12
CA ALA A 119 -9.95 6.85 3.97
C ALA A 119 -9.32 5.66 4.72
N ALA A 120 -9.81 5.36 5.93
CA ALA A 120 -9.36 4.22 6.71
C ALA A 120 -9.72 2.88 6.05
N ILE A 121 -10.93 2.75 5.49
CA ILE A 121 -11.35 1.55 4.77
C ILE A 121 -10.45 1.30 3.54
N GLY A 122 -10.11 2.34 2.78
CA GLY A 122 -9.19 2.24 1.64
C GLY A 122 -7.81 1.72 2.05
N LEU A 123 -7.27 2.19 3.19
CA LEU A 123 -5.99 1.72 3.72
C LEU A 123 -6.05 0.24 4.12
N VAL A 124 -7.13 -0.18 4.78
CA VAL A 124 -7.33 -1.59 5.19
C VAL A 124 -7.40 -2.50 3.97
N ILE A 125 -8.10 -2.10 2.91
CA ILE A 125 -8.18 -2.86 1.66
C ILE A 125 -6.82 -2.96 0.99
N ALA A 126 -6.02 -1.89 0.98
CA ALA A 126 -4.67 -1.90 0.41
C ALA A 126 -3.75 -2.91 1.12
N ILE A 127 -3.79 -2.95 2.46
CA ILE A 127 -3.03 -3.93 3.25
C ILE A 127 -3.55 -5.36 2.99
N GLY A 128 -4.88 -5.55 2.94
CA GLY A 128 -5.50 -6.84 2.64
C GLY A 128 -5.19 -7.38 1.25
N SER A 129 -5.03 -6.49 0.26
CA SER A 129 -4.70 -6.85 -1.14
C SER A 129 -3.38 -7.61 -1.23
N VAL A 130 -2.36 -7.19 -0.48
CA VAL A 130 -1.05 -7.86 -0.46
C VAL A 130 -1.16 -9.29 0.07
N ALA A 131 -1.96 -9.50 1.12
CA ALA A 131 -2.22 -10.84 1.65
C ALA A 131 -2.93 -11.73 0.62
N MET A 132 -3.88 -11.17 -0.14
CA MET A 132 -4.60 -11.88 -1.19
C MET A 132 -3.66 -12.31 -2.33
N VAL A 133 -2.78 -11.43 -2.81
CA VAL A 133 -1.81 -11.78 -3.87
C VAL A 133 -0.87 -12.89 -3.41
N ARG A 134 -0.37 -12.81 -2.17
CA ARG A 134 0.48 -13.84 -1.57
C ARG A 134 -0.23 -15.18 -1.46
N PHE A 135 -1.54 -15.17 -1.14
CA PHE A 135 -2.36 -16.37 -1.10
C PHE A 135 -2.46 -17.04 -2.49
N VAL A 136 -2.68 -16.28 -3.55
CA VAL A 136 -2.75 -16.81 -4.93
C VAL A 136 -1.40 -17.39 -5.37
N VAL A 137 -0.30 -16.67 -5.13
CA VAL A 137 1.05 -17.14 -5.49
C VAL A 137 1.44 -18.39 -4.69
N GLY A 138 1.03 -18.47 -3.43
CA GLY A 138 1.26 -19.64 -2.59
C GLY A 138 0.49 -20.90 -3.01
N LEU A 139 -0.60 -20.76 -3.76
CA LEU A 139 -1.38 -21.89 -4.29
C LEU A 139 -0.83 -22.44 -5.63
N ILE A 140 -0.04 -21.65 -6.35
CA ILE A 140 0.52 -22.02 -7.67
C ILE A 140 1.85 -22.77 -7.53
N LYS A 141 2.42 -22.80 -6.32
CA LYS A 141 3.69 -23.45 -6.01
C LYS A 141 3.45 -24.77 -5.29
#